data_AF-A0A7C7CKK5-F1
#
_entry.id   AF-A0A7C7CKK5-F1
#
_cell.length_a   1.000
_cell.length_b   1.000
_cell.length_c   1.000
_cell.angle_alpha   90.00
_cell.angle_beta   90.00
_cell.angle_gamma   90.00
#
_symmetry.space_group_name_H-M   'P 1'
#
loop_
_entity.id
_entity.type
_entity.pdbx_description
1 polymer ?
#
loop_
_entity_poly.entity_id
_entity_poly.type
_entity_poly.pdbx_seq_one_letter_code
_entity_poly.pdbx_strand_id
1 'polypeptide(L)'
;MRPAVSGESFIGWVYSEKADPFSFNTTVHKVSGGYEINGEKLAVTGALGDGAFIVYGVNEEKNDLIAVIVERDDSALEITPIQTMGFRSMGVGRISLGHKIPMSY
;
A
#
# COMPACT_ATOMS: atom_id res chain seq x y z
N MET A 1 -6.78 -14.42 3.48
CA MET A 1 -8.20 -13.97 3.42
C MET A 1 -9.05 -14.40 4.62
N ARG A 2 -8.99 -15.66 5.10
CA ARG A 2 -9.77 -16.09 6.30
C ARG A 2 -9.62 -15.17 7.52
N PRO A 3 -8.41 -14.71 7.92
CA PRO A 3 -8.23 -13.78 9.04
C PRO A 3 -8.98 -12.44 8.88
N ALA A 4 -9.11 -11.95 7.65
CA ALA A 4 -9.84 -10.71 7.39
C ALA A 4 -11.35 -10.87 7.55
N VAL A 5 -11.89 -12.05 7.23
CA VAL A 5 -13.32 -12.36 7.39
C VAL A 5 -13.67 -12.64 8.85
N SER A 6 -12.75 -13.21 9.63
CA SER A 6 -12.91 -13.43 11.07
C SER A 6 -12.67 -12.17 11.91
N GLY A 7 -12.19 -11.08 11.32
CA GLY A 7 -11.84 -9.84 12.03
C GLY A 7 -10.50 -9.90 12.78
N GLU A 8 -9.70 -10.93 12.52
CA GLU A 8 -8.37 -11.16 13.12
C GLU A 8 -7.26 -10.38 12.40
N SER A 9 -7.53 -9.83 11.21
CA SER A 9 -6.59 -9.03 10.43
C SER A 9 -7.33 -7.98 9.59
N PHE A 10 -6.72 -6.81 9.41
CA PHE A 10 -7.23 -5.77 8.51
C PHE A 10 -6.45 -5.79 7.19
N ILE A 11 -7.17 -5.61 6.07
CA ILE A 11 -6.56 -5.41 4.76
C ILE A 11 -6.88 -3.99 4.30
N GLY A 12 -5.85 -3.14 4.30
CA GLY A 12 -5.97 -1.76 3.85
C GLY A 12 -5.97 -1.64 2.32
N TRP A 13 -6.78 -0.72 1.80
CA TRP A 13 -6.85 -0.43 0.38
C TRP A 13 -6.01 0.81 0.04
N VAL A 14 -4.93 0.63 -0.70
CA VAL A 14 -3.91 1.66 -0.93
C VAL A 14 -3.86 2.02 -2.41
N TYR A 15 -4.71 2.98 -2.77
CA TYR A 15 -4.94 3.39 -4.16
C TYR A 15 -4.50 4.84 -4.39
N SER A 16 -5.15 5.79 -3.69
CA SER A 16 -4.99 7.22 -3.92
C SER A 16 -3.58 7.75 -3.67
N GLU A 17 -3.18 8.70 -4.51
CA GLU A 17 -1.92 9.44 -4.44
C GLU A 17 -2.13 10.87 -4.93
N LYS A 18 -1.09 11.69 -4.96
CA LYS A 18 -1.15 13.08 -5.43
C LYS A 18 -1.19 13.18 -6.96
N ALA A 19 -1.99 12.33 -7.61
CA ALA A 19 -2.12 12.21 -9.05
C ALA A 19 -3.55 11.79 -9.45
N ASP A 20 -3.82 11.84 -10.76
CA ASP A 20 -5.05 11.30 -11.33
C ASP A 20 -5.11 9.76 -11.14
N PRO A 21 -6.27 9.17 -10.81
CA PRO A 21 -6.41 7.74 -10.52
C PRO A 21 -6.11 6.80 -11.70
N PHE A 22 -5.85 7.32 -12.90
CA PHE A 22 -5.38 6.53 -14.04
C PHE A 22 -3.96 6.89 -14.47
N SER A 23 -3.30 7.80 -13.74
CA SER A 23 -1.95 8.29 -14.02
C SER A 23 -1.07 8.17 -12.76
N PHE A 24 -0.87 6.93 -12.31
CA PHE A 24 -0.08 6.65 -11.10
C PHE A 24 1.41 6.99 -11.29
N ASN A 25 2.00 7.61 -10.28
CA ASN A 25 3.43 7.80 -10.07
C ASN A 25 4.05 6.62 -9.31
N THR A 26 3.26 5.86 -8.55
CA THR A 26 3.78 4.66 -7.86
C THR A 26 4.14 3.60 -8.88
N THR A 27 5.40 3.18 -8.90
CA THR A 27 5.90 2.15 -9.82
C THR A 27 6.12 0.83 -9.10
N VAL A 28 5.90 -0.26 -9.85
CA VAL A 28 6.12 -1.63 -9.41
C VAL A 28 6.99 -2.31 -10.46
N HIS A 29 8.19 -2.70 -10.05
CA HIS A 29 9.16 -3.38 -10.91
C HIS A 29 9.38 -4.81 -10.40
N LYS A 30 9.27 -5.80 -11.27
CA LYS A 30 9.54 -7.19 -10.89
C LYS A 30 11.04 -7.43 -10.79
N VAL A 31 11.50 -7.93 -9.66
CA VAL A 31 12.92 -8.26 -9.43
C VAL A 31 13.08 -9.72 -9.03
N SER A 32 14.32 -10.23 -9.04
CA SER A 32 14.59 -11.60 -8.58
C SER A 32 14.16 -11.75 -7.11
N GLY A 33 13.15 -12.58 -6.86
CA GLY A 33 12.62 -12.86 -5.52
C GLY A 33 11.65 -11.82 -4.96
N GLY A 34 11.07 -10.93 -5.77
CA GLY A 34 10.08 -9.98 -5.26
C GLY A 34 9.69 -8.86 -6.23
N TYR A 35 9.25 -7.75 -5.65
CA TYR A 35 8.92 -6.52 -6.36
C TYR A 35 9.65 -5.35 -5.73
N GLU A 36 10.21 -4.47 -6.52
CA GLU A 36 10.62 -3.14 -6.06
C GLU A 36 9.44 -2.19 -6.26
N ILE A 37 9.07 -1.48 -5.18
CA ILE A 37 7.90 -0.61 -5.18
C ILE A 37 8.35 0.76 -4.69
N ASN A 38 8.15 1.77 -5.53
CA ASN A 38 8.56 3.13 -5.27
C ASN A 38 7.36 4.06 -5.43
N GLY A 39 7.02 4.83 -4.40
CA GLY A 39 5.90 5.76 -4.48
C GLY A 39 5.40 6.27 -3.13
N GLU A 40 4.40 7.15 -3.20
CA GLU A 40 3.73 7.70 -2.03
C GLU A 40 2.22 7.59 -2.22
N LYS A 41 1.53 7.16 -1.17
CA LYS A 41 0.09 6.96 -1.12
C LYS A 41 -0.52 7.83 -0.04
N LEU A 42 -1.62 8.50 -0.38
CA LEU A 42 -2.23 9.53 0.45
C LEU A 42 -3.63 9.13 0.89
N ALA A 43 -4.00 9.61 2.09
CA ALA A 43 -5.33 9.43 2.68
C ALA A 43 -5.77 7.94 2.78
N VAL A 44 -4.83 7.05 3.10
CA VAL A 44 -5.09 5.62 3.27
C VAL A 44 -5.88 5.43 4.55
N THR A 45 -7.11 4.94 4.42
CA THR A 45 -7.98 4.63 5.55
C THR A 45 -7.57 3.32 6.20
N GLY A 46 -7.53 3.28 7.54
CA GLY A 46 -7.07 2.11 8.28
C GLY A 46 -5.56 1.88 8.19
N ALA A 47 -4.78 2.87 7.73
CA ALA A 47 -3.32 2.79 7.63
C ALA A 47 -2.65 2.50 8.98
N LEU A 48 -3.32 2.79 10.10
CA LEU A 48 -2.80 2.53 11.45
C LEU A 48 -3.25 1.19 12.04
N GLY A 49 -4.09 0.42 11.34
CA GLY A 49 -4.52 -0.91 11.76
C GLY A 49 -3.54 -2.02 11.36
N ASP A 50 -3.69 -3.20 11.96
CA ASP A 50 -2.78 -4.35 11.78
C ASP A 50 -3.18 -5.27 10.62
N GLY A 51 -2.20 -5.82 9.90
CA GLY A 51 -2.42 -6.78 8.81
C GLY A 51 -1.59 -6.43 7.58
N ALA A 52 -2.25 -6.27 6.43
CA ALA A 52 -1.59 -6.08 5.15
C ALA A 52 -2.26 -4.97 4.32
N PHE A 53 -1.60 -4.57 3.24
CA PHE A 53 -2.06 -3.55 2.31
C PHE A 53 -2.15 -4.11 0.90
N ILE A 54 -3.24 -3.85 0.20
CA ILE A 54 -3.31 -4.00 -1.25
C ILE A 54 -2.86 -2.66 -1.85
N VAL A 55 -1.66 -2.64 -2.41
CA VAL A 55 -1.03 -1.45 -3.00
C VAL A 55 -1.16 -1.48 -4.52
N TYR A 56 -1.69 -0.39 -5.06
CA TYR A 56 -1.82 -0.19 -6.51
C TYR A 56 -0.67 0.64 -7.06
N GLY A 57 -0.16 0.26 -8.23
CA GLY A 57 0.85 1.03 -8.96
C GLY A 57 0.90 0.65 -10.43
N VAL A 58 1.77 1.31 -11.19
CA VAL A 58 2.04 0.97 -12.59
C VAL A 58 3.14 -0.07 -12.64
N ASN A 59 2.88 -1.16 -13.33
CA ASN A 59 3.90 -2.13 -13.70
C ASN A 59 4.81 -1.52 -14.77
N GLU A 60 6.08 -1.30 -14.45
CA GLU A 60 7.00 -0.63 -15.37
C GLU A 60 7.28 -1.43 -16.65
N GLU A 61 7.16 -2.76 -16.64
CA GLU A 61 7.42 -3.59 -17.83
C GLU A 61 6.30 -3.49 -18.86
N LYS A 62 5.05 -3.40 -18.39
CA LYS A 62 3.85 -3.49 -19.26
C LYS A 62 3.10 -2.17 -19.39
N ASN A 63 3.43 -1.19 -18.55
CA ASN A 63 2.72 0.07 -18.42
C ASN A 63 1.21 -0.13 -18.15
N ASP A 64 0.88 -1.11 -17.32
CA ASP A 64 -0.48 -1.44 -16.87
C ASP A 64 -0.63 -1.33 -15.36
N LEU A 65 -1.88 -1.29 -14.89
CA LEU A 65 -2.18 -1.25 -13.46
C LEU A 65 -1.93 -2.63 -12.83
N ILE A 66 -1.17 -2.66 -11.75
CA ILE A 66 -0.94 -3.86 -10.94
C ILE A 66 -1.30 -3.60 -9.48
N ALA A 67 -1.76 -4.65 -8.79
CA ALA A 67 -1.96 -4.65 -7.36
C ALA A 67 -1.06 -5.71 -6.71
N VAL A 68 -0.40 -5.33 -5.62
CA VAL A 68 0.50 -6.18 -4.84
C VAL A 68 0.11 -6.12 -3.37
N ILE A 69 0.35 -7.21 -2.65
CA ILE A 69 0.11 -7.26 -1.20
C ILE A 69 1.42 -6.94 -0.49
N VAL A 70 1.37 -6.00 0.44
CA VAL A 70 2.50 -5.61 1.29
C VAL A 70 2.10 -5.83 2.74
N GLU A 71 2.87 -6.64 3.46
CA GLU A 71 2.65 -6.84 4.90
C GLU A 71 2.97 -5.54 5.66
N ARG A 72 2.20 -5.22 6.70
CA ARG A 72 2.36 -3.98 7.46
C ARG A 72 3.72 -3.84 8.12
N ASP A 73 4.28 -4.95 8.57
CA ASP A 73 5.56 -5.01 9.29
C ASP A 73 6.77 -5.08 8.36
N ASP A 74 6.56 -4.98 7.03
CA ASP A 74 7.66 -4.83 6.10
C ASP A 74 8.43 -3.55 6.41
N SER A 75 9.73 -3.68 6.63
CA SER A 75 10.67 -2.58 6.84
C SER A 75 10.67 -1.51 5.73
N ALA A 76 10.08 -1.81 4.56
CA ALA A 76 9.84 -0.92 3.44
C ALA A 76 8.73 0.09 3.59
N LEU A 77 7.88 -0.14 4.56
CA LEU A 77 6.67 0.61 4.71
C LEU A 77 6.86 1.68 5.78
N GLU A 78 6.90 2.94 5.35
CA GLU A 78 6.79 4.06 6.29
C GLU A 78 5.34 4.56 6.31
N ILE A 79 4.74 4.54 7.50
CA ILE A 79 3.37 5.06 7.70
C ILE A 79 3.44 6.35 8.52
N THR A 80 3.03 7.46 7.92
CA THR A 80 2.85 8.74 8.63
C THR A 80 1.36 8.96 8.94
N PRO A 81 0.93 9.05 10.21
CA PRO A 81 -0.44 9.42 10.55
C PRO A 81 -0.83 10.79 9.97
N ILE A 82 -2.06 10.91 9.46
CA ILE A 82 -2.62 12.18 8.98
C ILE A 82 -3.72 12.63 9.94
N GLN A 83 -3.60 13.85 10.48
CA GLN A 83 -4.69 14.46 11.23
C GLN A 83 -5.79 14.94 10.28
N THR A 84 -7.00 14.46 10.49
CA THR A 84 -8.18 14.82 9.71
C THR A 84 -9.19 15.63 10.53
N MET A 85 -10.03 16.41 9.85
CA MET A 85 -11.11 17.18 10.49
C MET A 85 -12.16 16.23 11.13
N GLY A 86 -12.67 15.28 10.35
CA GLY A 86 -13.55 14.18 10.77
C GLY A 86 -12.88 12.81 10.62
N PHE A 87 -13.62 11.70 10.76
CA PHE A 87 -13.05 10.33 10.63
C PHE A 87 -11.85 10.05 11.56
N ARG A 88 -11.84 10.68 12.74
CA ARG A 88 -10.69 10.64 13.66
C ARG A 88 -10.36 9.23 14.16
N SER A 89 -11.33 8.32 14.17
CA SER A 89 -11.17 6.91 14.54
C SER A 89 -10.73 6.01 13.39
N MET A 90 -10.68 6.51 12.15
CA MET A 90 -10.39 5.68 10.97
C MET A 90 -8.91 5.38 10.76
N GLY A 91 -8.02 5.97 11.57
CA GLY A 91 -6.57 5.74 11.45
C GLY A 91 -6.03 6.08 10.06
N VAL A 92 -6.29 7.30 9.58
CA VAL A 92 -5.87 7.74 8.24
C VAL A 92 -4.36 8.02 8.23
N GLY A 93 -3.67 7.57 7.19
CA GLY A 93 -2.23 7.76 7.04
C GLY A 93 -1.79 8.01 5.61
N ARG A 94 -0.55 8.46 5.50
CA ARG A 94 0.27 8.44 4.29
C ARG A 94 1.18 7.22 4.35
N ILE A 95 1.37 6.55 3.23
CA ILE A 95 2.28 5.41 3.11
C ILE A 95 3.36 5.79 2.09
N SER A 96 4.63 5.71 2.49
CA SER A 96 5.78 5.84 1.59
C SER A 96 6.39 4.46 1.34
N LEU A 97 6.75 4.20 0.09
CA LEU A 97 7.35 2.97 -0.42
C LEU A 97 8.62 3.35 -1.17
N GLY A 98 9.73 2.66 -0.92
CA GLY A 98 11.01 3.05 -1.51
C GLY A 98 12.04 1.94 -1.69
N HIS A 99 11.63 0.66 -1.73
CA HIS A 99 12.56 -0.46 -1.95
C HIS A 99 11.89 -1.80 -2.30
N LYS A 100 12.71 -2.85 -2.34
CA LYS A 100 12.34 -4.24 -2.64
C LYS A 100 11.55 -4.90 -1.52
N ILE A 101 10.35 -5.33 -1.86
CA ILE A 101 9.48 -6.18 -1.05
C ILE A 101 9.64 -7.64 -1.52
N PRO A 102 10.01 -8.59 -0.63
CA PRO A 102 10.14 -10.00 -0.98
C PRO A 102 8.81 -10.60 -1.45
N MET A 103 8.88 -11.59 -2.32
CA MET A 103 7.70 -12.38 -2.67
C MET A 103 7.33 -13.27 -1.48
N SER A 104 6.15 -13.08 -0.90
CA SER A 104 5.59 -14.05 0.05
C SER A 104 5.20 -15.32 -0.71
N TYR A 105 5.73 -16.47 -0.27
CA TYR A 105 5.42 -17.81 -0.82
C TYR A 105 4.20 -18.43 -0.12
#